data_AF-A0A3M0YSJ4-F1
#
_entry.id   AF-A0A3M0YSJ4-F1
#
_cell.length_a   1.000
_cell.length_b   1.000
_cell.length_c   1.000
_cell.angle_alpha   90.00
_cell.angle_beta   90.00
_cell.angle_gamma   90.00
#
_symmetry.space_group_name_H-M   'P 1'
#
loop_
_entity.id
_entity.type
_entity.pdbx_description
1 polymer ?
#
loop_
_entity_poly.entity_id
_entity_poly.type
_entity_poly.pdbx_seq_one_letter_code
_entity_poly.pdbx_strand_id
1 'polypeptide(L)'
;MQKTGQTCSLFFLLVTLLCHPLLLHAATVTEQSHTGSISLYGTVEIVLKAQGYSGNPFTLFPSATFSRGDRSFKVEGFYDGNQSWKIRFMPDRTGTWQYRWTFLNKSGSGSFVCNPRTESHVHGHVKRDPVHRRYLIHDDGTPHHWYGGKWIHATNYGPRTKGGQTNPRYLTDAQFISYFDTCKKYRHNGLLVKMSLYPIENDKISWDLNWIHRAEWVVRQLGQRGIYCHVGFFDTWSRDRNKWFNYSTDGGKQVFNVWKAGDEDAKRNYIRTIVARFSGFYNVYWELGNEMEHSPNSGSAFVTQANSKYIPWIRQYDPYDLPIGLSEGIWKKTDVDIGFIHQTGRSALPSPSWTRPTCMNELVHGGPADSLAEDSVIRNSSSRYYYRRTFWRMFTYGGCGSSEATWLDISKPLNNAVINVMKDHQKLRDIVESLPVSINEMEPDHSIIQNAPCEASTRTKKGICYLTYFLANRNQKIAATTIKCTLPQGRYLVTWIQPMTGSVIQRQTISVNSSTVTLSLPAFTEDLVQIIEKEAGPANQAPQVYAGADQIIVLPQDIAELQATVTDDGLPNGTLSVSWQQVSGPAPVTFENRNATHTYV
;
A
#
# COMPACT_ATOMS: atom_id res chain seq x y z
N MET A 1 80.91 -35.06 39.29
CA MET A 1 81.31 -34.62 37.95
C MET A 1 81.51 -35.86 37.11
N GLN A 2 80.52 -36.20 36.29
CA GLN A 2 80.46 -35.96 34.83
C GLN A 2 81.22 -37.06 34.06
N LYS A 3 80.50 -38.02 33.46
CA LYS A 3 79.72 -37.99 32.18
C LYS A 3 80.63 -38.52 31.05
N THR A 4 80.24 -39.37 30.10
CA THR A 4 78.98 -40.05 29.74
C THR A 4 79.33 -41.00 28.59
N GLY A 5 78.89 -42.26 28.66
CA GLY A 5 78.80 -43.15 27.49
C GLY A 5 77.34 -43.25 27.06
N GLN A 6 77.04 -42.92 25.80
CA GLN A 6 75.71 -43.13 25.22
C GLN A 6 75.58 -44.56 24.69
N THR A 7 74.54 -45.26 25.13
CA THR A 7 74.02 -46.49 24.52
C THR A 7 72.61 -46.21 24.01
N CYS A 8 72.35 -46.66 22.79
CA CYS A 8 71.11 -46.46 22.04
C CYS A 8 70.10 -47.54 22.45
N SER A 9 68.91 -47.16 22.91
CA SER A 9 67.79 -48.06 23.21
C SER A 9 66.59 -47.69 22.34
N LEU A 10 66.10 -48.65 21.56
CA LEU A 10 64.86 -48.50 20.80
C LEU A 10 63.67 -48.45 21.77
N PHE A 11 62.89 -47.36 21.72
CA PHE A 11 61.59 -47.26 22.37
C PHE A 11 60.47 -47.57 21.37
N PHE A 12 59.69 -48.61 21.68
CA PHE A 12 58.42 -48.90 21.02
C PHE A 12 57.37 -47.94 21.60
N LEU A 13 56.92 -46.96 20.81
CA LEU A 13 55.83 -46.06 21.20
C LEU A 13 54.50 -46.77 20.92
N LEU A 14 53.85 -47.30 21.94
CA LEU A 14 52.45 -47.73 21.85
C LEU A 14 51.58 -46.47 21.74
N VAL A 15 51.24 -46.04 20.53
CA VAL A 15 50.24 -45.00 20.32
C VAL A 15 48.88 -45.63 20.61
N THR A 16 48.41 -45.51 21.84
CA THR A 16 46.98 -45.63 22.14
C THR A 16 46.27 -44.52 21.37
N LEU A 17 45.63 -44.89 20.26
CA LEU A 17 44.56 -44.09 19.65
C LEU A 17 43.43 -43.97 20.67
N LEU A 18 43.53 -42.97 21.54
CA LEU A 18 42.36 -42.41 22.20
C LEU A 18 41.51 -41.79 21.09
N CYS A 19 40.55 -42.55 20.57
CA CYS A 19 39.37 -41.97 19.95
C CYS A 19 38.71 -41.08 21.00
N HIS A 20 39.15 -39.82 21.07
CA HIS A 20 38.32 -38.78 21.64
C HIS A 20 37.06 -38.77 20.79
N PRO A 21 35.87 -38.97 21.35
CA PRO A 21 34.68 -38.59 20.62
C PRO A 21 34.90 -37.11 20.28
N LEU A 22 34.87 -36.76 19.00
CA LEU A 22 34.62 -35.39 18.58
C LEU A 22 33.27 -35.03 19.22
N LEU A 23 33.32 -34.47 20.43
CA LEU A 23 32.21 -33.75 21.02
C LEU A 23 31.97 -32.58 20.08
N LEU A 24 31.11 -32.80 19.09
CA LEU A 24 30.40 -31.75 18.37
C LEU A 24 29.73 -30.92 19.47
N HIS A 25 30.38 -29.82 19.85
CA HIS A 25 29.81 -28.87 20.78
C HIS A 25 28.55 -28.33 20.11
N ALA A 26 27.38 -28.70 20.63
CA ALA A 26 26.11 -28.18 20.15
C ALA A 26 26.14 -26.65 20.24
N ALA A 27 25.67 -25.97 19.21
CA ALA A 27 25.67 -24.51 19.17
C ALA A 27 24.93 -23.94 20.41
N THR A 28 25.54 -22.96 21.06
CA THR A 28 24.92 -22.27 22.20
C THR A 28 24.02 -21.15 21.67
N VAL A 29 22.74 -21.19 22.05
CA VAL A 29 21.74 -20.20 21.60
C VAL A 29 21.44 -19.21 22.72
N THR A 30 21.62 -17.92 22.47
CA THR A 30 21.24 -16.83 23.39
C THR A 30 20.27 -15.87 22.71
N GLU A 31 19.30 -15.36 23.47
CA GLU A 31 18.32 -14.37 23.00
C GLU A 31 18.70 -12.95 23.44
N GLN A 32 18.47 -11.99 22.55
CA GLN A 32 18.35 -10.58 22.85
C GLN A 32 17.07 -10.06 22.19
N SER A 33 16.07 -9.71 23.00
CA SER A 33 14.76 -9.25 22.53
C SER A 33 14.50 -7.78 22.86
N HIS A 34 13.52 -7.20 22.18
CA HIS A 34 13.00 -5.88 22.50
C HIS A 34 12.41 -5.88 23.92
N THR A 35 13.04 -5.16 24.85
CA THR A 35 12.51 -4.95 26.20
C THR A 35 11.66 -3.69 26.23
N GLY A 36 10.41 -3.78 26.65
CA GLY A 36 9.55 -2.63 26.92
C GLY A 36 8.31 -2.54 26.02
N SER A 37 8.03 -1.35 25.51
CA SER A 37 6.85 -1.07 24.69
C SER A 37 7.18 -0.74 23.23
N ILE A 38 6.22 -0.94 22.35
CA ILE A 38 6.27 -0.63 20.91
C ILE A 38 4.97 0.07 20.51
N SER A 39 5.02 0.98 19.54
CA SER A 39 3.79 1.56 18.97
C SER A 39 3.06 0.53 18.09
N LEU A 40 1.74 0.63 18.00
CA LEU A 40 0.92 -0.12 17.03
C LEU A 40 1.50 0.01 15.62
N TYR A 41 1.62 -1.12 14.92
CA TYR A 41 2.30 -1.25 13.62
C TYR A 41 3.83 -1.03 13.64
N GLY A 42 4.45 -0.86 14.80
CA GLY A 42 5.90 -0.82 14.95
C GLY A 42 6.55 -2.19 14.77
N THR A 43 7.83 -2.22 14.43
CA THR A 43 8.56 -3.47 14.21
C THR A 43 9.22 -3.96 15.50
N VAL A 44 8.85 -5.16 15.94
CA VAL A 44 9.49 -5.93 17.02
C VAL A 44 10.56 -6.83 16.42
N GLU A 45 11.74 -6.88 17.03
CA GLU A 45 12.84 -7.77 16.63
C GLU A 45 13.30 -8.63 17.81
N ILE A 46 13.44 -9.93 17.57
CA ILE A 46 14.13 -10.88 18.45
C ILE A 46 15.41 -11.28 17.75
N VAL A 47 16.54 -11.14 18.44
CA VAL A 47 17.86 -11.53 17.96
C VAL A 47 18.29 -12.81 18.66
N LEU A 48 18.59 -13.86 17.90
CA LEU A 48 19.08 -15.14 18.39
C LEU A 48 20.51 -15.34 17.91
N LYS A 49 21.46 -15.49 18.83
CA LYS A 49 22.85 -15.82 18.48
C LYS A 49 23.09 -17.30 18.68
N ALA A 50 23.62 -18.01 17.69
CA ALA A 50 24.03 -19.41 17.81
C ALA A 50 25.53 -19.55 17.60
N GLN A 51 26.31 -19.40 18.69
CA GLN A 51 27.77 -19.48 18.62
C GLN A 51 28.23 -20.92 18.41
N GLY A 52 29.20 -21.10 17.51
CA GLY A 52 29.76 -22.39 17.12
C GLY A 52 28.98 -23.11 16.02
N TYR A 53 27.96 -22.49 15.41
CA TYR A 53 27.24 -23.10 14.29
C TYR A 53 28.14 -23.15 13.04
N SER A 54 28.30 -24.35 12.47
CA SER A 54 29.25 -24.62 11.39
C SER A 54 28.61 -24.93 10.02
N GLY A 55 27.28 -25.05 9.95
CA GLY A 55 26.56 -25.26 8.68
C GLY A 55 26.34 -23.97 7.90
N ASN A 56 25.69 -24.04 6.73
CA ASN A 56 25.30 -22.82 6.00
C ASN A 56 24.17 -22.09 6.77
N PRO A 57 24.41 -20.88 7.30
CA PRO A 57 23.46 -20.20 8.17
C PRO A 57 22.21 -19.68 7.43
N PHE A 58 22.29 -19.45 6.11
CA PHE A 58 21.18 -18.96 5.28
C PHE A 58 20.12 -20.02 4.99
N THR A 59 20.37 -21.28 5.36
CA THR A 59 19.38 -22.36 5.25
C THR A 59 18.52 -22.50 6.51
N LEU A 60 18.86 -21.79 7.58
CA LEU A 60 18.17 -21.86 8.86
C LEU A 60 17.23 -20.68 9.08
N PHE A 61 16.02 -21.00 9.54
CA PHE A 61 14.96 -20.05 9.82
C PHE A 61 14.43 -20.35 11.23
N PRO A 62 14.84 -19.59 12.26
CA PRO A 62 14.17 -19.69 13.55
C PRO A 62 12.68 -19.32 13.39
N SER A 63 11.83 -19.77 14.30
CA SER A 63 10.40 -19.40 14.26
C SER A 63 9.93 -18.91 15.60
N ALA A 64 8.99 -17.97 15.61
CA ALA A 64 8.27 -17.55 16.80
C ALA A 64 6.76 -17.52 16.55
N THR A 65 6.00 -17.81 17.58
CA THR A 65 4.56 -17.55 17.63
C THR A 65 4.31 -16.37 18.55
N PHE A 66 3.72 -15.30 18.01
CA PHE A 66 3.28 -14.11 18.74
C PHE A 66 1.78 -14.21 18.97
N SER A 67 1.32 -13.92 20.18
CA SER A 67 -0.09 -14.07 20.54
C SER A 67 -0.59 -12.96 21.47
N ARG A 68 -1.87 -12.63 21.30
CA ARG A 68 -2.64 -11.70 22.14
C ARG A 68 -4.11 -12.08 22.08
N GLY A 69 -4.64 -12.67 23.15
CA GLY A 69 -6.03 -13.16 23.18
C GLY A 69 -6.25 -14.23 22.11
N ASP A 70 -7.21 -13.99 21.22
CA ASP A 70 -7.55 -14.84 20.08
C ASP A 70 -6.61 -14.67 18.87
N ARG A 71 -5.78 -13.61 18.84
CA ARG A 71 -4.85 -13.35 17.73
C ARG A 71 -3.55 -14.12 17.92
N SER A 72 -3.09 -14.78 16.86
CA SER A 72 -1.83 -15.54 16.84
C SER A 72 -1.16 -15.46 15.47
N PHE A 73 0.12 -15.17 15.45
CA PHE A 73 0.96 -15.07 14.25
C PHE A 73 2.16 -15.98 14.38
N LYS A 74 2.35 -16.91 13.44
CA LYS A 74 3.58 -17.70 13.32
C LYS A 74 4.49 -17.01 12.31
N VAL A 75 5.67 -16.61 12.78
CA VAL A 75 6.62 -15.82 12.01
C VAL A 75 7.95 -16.57 11.94
N GLU A 76 8.58 -16.54 10.79
CA GLU A 76 9.94 -17.07 10.60
C GLU A 76 10.98 -15.95 10.60
N GLY A 77 12.17 -16.28 11.07
CA GLY A 77 13.32 -15.39 11.07
C GLY A 77 14.33 -15.76 10.00
N PHE A 78 15.43 -15.02 9.98
CA PHE A 78 16.44 -15.06 8.92
C PHE A 78 17.83 -14.85 9.51
N TYR A 79 18.86 -15.34 8.82
CA TYR A 79 20.25 -15.06 9.19
C TYR A 79 20.63 -13.62 8.87
N ASP A 80 21.31 -12.96 9.81
CA ASP A 80 21.66 -11.54 9.75
C ASP A 80 23.16 -11.25 9.93
N GLY A 81 24.01 -12.29 9.84
CA GLY A 81 25.45 -12.15 9.99
C GLY A 81 25.96 -12.43 11.40
N ASN A 82 27.27 -12.61 11.56
CA ASN A 82 27.94 -12.77 12.84
C ASN A 82 27.31 -13.84 13.75
N GLN A 83 26.90 -14.98 13.18
CA GLN A 83 26.20 -16.05 13.90
C GLN A 83 24.91 -15.57 14.61
N SER A 84 24.23 -14.61 14.00
CA SER A 84 23.00 -14.01 14.50
C SER A 84 21.86 -14.23 13.51
N TRP A 85 20.69 -14.57 14.04
CA TRP A 85 19.42 -14.65 13.32
C TRP A 85 18.43 -13.67 13.93
N LYS A 86 17.52 -13.13 13.13
CA LYS A 86 16.47 -12.20 13.58
C LYS A 86 15.10 -12.75 13.24
N ILE A 87 14.15 -12.59 14.16
CA ILE A 87 12.71 -12.76 13.90
C ILE A 87 12.08 -11.38 13.99
N ARG A 88 11.28 -11.00 12.99
CA ARG A 88 10.72 -9.65 12.86
C ARG A 88 9.19 -9.70 12.82
N PHE A 89 8.52 -9.04 13.76
CA PHE A 89 7.06 -9.05 13.91
C PHE A 89 6.48 -7.63 13.97
N MET A 90 5.25 -7.45 13.50
CA MET A 90 4.49 -6.21 13.56
C MET A 90 3.15 -6.48 14.27
N PRO A 91 2.90 -5.91 15.46
CA PRO A 91 1.63 -6.08 16.15
C PRO A 91 0.53 -5.27 15.45
N ASP A 92 -0.63 -5.90 15.29
CA ASP A 92 -1.81 -5.29 14.67
C ASP A 92 -2.85 -4.78 15.69
N ARG A 93 -2.61 -4.97 16.99
CA ARG A 93 -3.50 -4.52 18.08
C ARG A 93 -2.71 -4.05 19.31
N THR A 94 -3.24 -3.04 20.00
CA THR A 94 -2.68 -2.52 21.26
C THR A 94 -2.88 -3.50 22.42
N GLY A 95 -2.02 -3.46 23.44
CA GLY A 95 -2.06 -4.32 24.62
C GLY A 95 -0.84 -5.23 24.73
N THR A 96 -0.85 -6.13 25.71
CA THR A 96 0.28 -7.03 26.00
C THR A 96 0.31 -8.20 25.02
N TRP A 97 1.42 -8.36 24.31
CA TRP A 97 1.71 -9.49 23.45
C TRP A 97 2.69 -10.44 24.12
N GLN A 98 2.50 -11.73 23.92
CA GLN A 98 3.43 -12.78 24.35
C GLN A 98 4.01 -13.47 23.13
N TYR A 99 5.24 -13.96 23.24
CA TYR A 99 5.85 -14.76 22.18
C TYR A 99 6.58 -15.99 22.73
N ARG A 100 6.67 -17.02 21.88
CA ARG A 100 7.52 -18.19 22.09
C ARG A 100 8.29 -18.47 20.81
N TRP A 101 9.60 -18.67 20.90
CA TRP A 101 10.45 -18.97 19.76
C TRP A 101 11.13 -20.33 19.90
N THR A 102 11.52 -20.90 18.76
CA THR A 102 12.29 -22.14 18.64
C THR A 102 13.41 -21.97 17.63
N PHE A 103 14.61 -22.45 17.97
CA PHE A 103 15.79 -22.43 17.10
C PHE A 103 16.82 -23.47 17.53
N LEU A 104 17.31 -24.31 16.61
CA LEU A 104 18.34 -25.34 16.86
C LEU A 104 18.07 -26.21 18.11
N ASN A 105 16.85 -26.74 18.24
CA ASN A 105 16.38 -27.52 19.40
C ASN A 105 16.38 -26.76 20.74
N LYS A 106 16.49 -25.44 20.71
CA LYS A 106 16.30 -24.55 21.84
C LYS A 106 14.99 -23.78 21.66
N SER A 107 14.48 -23.26 22.77
CA SER A 107 13.29 -22.42 22.79
C SER A 107 13.40 -21.36 23.87
N GLY A 108 12.65 -20.27 23.70
CA GLY A 108 12.50 -19.23 24.69
C GLY A 108 11.17 -18.50 24.53
N SER A 109 10.90 -17.56 25.42
CA SER A 109 9.64 -16.83 25.45
C SER A 109 9.80 -15.47 26.10
N GLY A 110 8.93 -14.54 25.77
CA GLY A 110 8.87 -13.23 26.40
C GLY A 110 7.58 -12.50 26.10
N SER A 111 7.54 -11.21 26.43
CA SER A 111 6.37 -10.36 26.22
C SER A 111 6.78 -8.90 26.00
N PHE A 112 5.92 -8.15 25.33
CA PHE A 112 6.05 -6.70 25.18
C PHE A 112 4.67 -6.03 25.20
N VAL A 113 4.64 -4.71 25.41
CA VAL A 113 3.40 -3.92 25.40
C VAL A 113 3.29 -3.17 24.07
N CYS A 114 2.20 -3.35 23.34
CA CYS A 114 1.87 -2.55 22.16
C CYS A 114 1.00 -1.35 22.57
N ASN A 115 1.55 -0.14 22.49
CA ASN A 115 0.82 1.09 22.75
C ASN A 115 0.05 1.54 21.50
N PRO A 116 -0.95 2.44 21.62
CA PRO A 116 -1.52 3.14 20.47
C PRO A 116 -0.43 3.77 19.59
N ARG A 117 -0.69 3.86 18.29
CA ARG A 117 0.23 4.55 17.37
C ARG A 117 0.40 6.01 17.76
N THR A 118 1.60 6.54 17.57
CA THR A 118 1.94 7.94 17.85
C THR A 118 2.00 8.78 16.57
N GLU A 119 2.35 8.14 15.45
CA GLU A 119 2.55 8.79 14.15
C GLU A 119 1.29 8.67 13.30
N SER A 120 0.74 9.81 12.85
CA SER A 120 -0.50 9.85 12.06
C SER A 120 -0.37 9.27 10.65
N HIS A 121 0.85 9.16 10.13
CA HIS A 121 1.15 8.59 8.81
C HIS A 121 1.28 7.05 8.81
N VAL A 122 1.21 6.42 9.98
CA VAL A 122 1.34 4.97 10.15
C VAL A 122 -0.05 4.34 10.22
N HIS A 123 -0.46 3.69 9.12
CA HIS A 123 -1.80 3.13 8.96
C HIS A 123 -1.84 1.60 9.06
N GLY A 124 -0.68 0.96 9.22
CA GLY A 124 -0.53 -0.49 9.13
C GLY A 124 -0.36 -0.94 7.68
N HIS A 125 -0.38 -2.25 7.45
CA HIS A 125 -0.18 -2.79 6.11
C HIS A 125 -1.27 -2.37 5.13
N VAL A 126 -0.91 -2.38 3.85
CA VAL A 126 -1.87 -2.29 2.74
C VAL A 126 -2.46 -3.67 2.46
N LYS A 127 -3.76 -3.72 2.21
CA LYS A 127 -4.56 -4.91 1.90
C LYS A 127 -5.50 -4.62 0.73
N ARG A 128 -6.04 -5.68 0.12
CA ARG A 128 -7.22 -5.54 -0.74
C ARG A 128 -8.42 -5.18 0.13
N ASP A 129 -9.17 -4.17 -0.27
CA ASP A 129 -10.39 -3.79 0.43
C ASP A 129 -11.41 -4.95 0.38
N PRO A 130 -11.91 -5.44 1.54
CA PRO A 130 -12.83 -6.57 1.57
C PRO A 130 -14.22 -6.23 1.03
N VAL A 131 -14.63 -4.96 1.12
CA VAL A 131 -15.92 -4.44 0.66
C VAL A 131 -15.80 -3.99 -0.79
N HIS A 132 -14.83 -3.14 -1.07
CA HIS A 132 -14.61 -2.56 -2.40
C HIS A 132 -13.43 -3.23 -3.10
N ARG A 133 -13.58 -4.51 -3.47
CA ARG A 133 -12.50 -5.42 -3.90
C ARG A 133 -11.61 -4.95 -5.06
N ARG A 134 -11.96 -3.88 -5.77
CA ARG A 134 -11.12 -3.22 -6.77
C ARG A 134 -10.10 -2.25 -6.19
N TYR A 135 -10.12 -2.01 -4.88
CA TYR A 135 -9.31 -1.00 -4.24
C TYR A 135 -8.46 -1.56 -3.10
N LEU A 136 -7.55 -0.71 -2.64
CA LEU A 136 -6.64 -1.01 -1.55
C LEU A 136 -7.06 -0.23 -0.30
N ILE A 137 -6.79 -0.80 0.86
CA ILE A 137 -7.10 -0.23 2.17
C ILE A 137 -5.95 -0.53 3.14
N HIS A 138 -5.74 0.32 4.13
CA HIS A 138 -4.82 0.05 5.21
C HIS A 138 -5.49 -0.76 6.34
N ASP A 139 -4.70 -1.39 7.22
CA ASP A 139 -5.19 -2.14 8.38
C ASP A 139 -6.10 -1.29 9.30
N ASP A 140 -5.92 0.03 9.34
CA ASP A 140 -6.77 0.95 10.10
C ASP A 140 -8.06 1.41 9.39
N GLY A 141 -8.33 0.89 8.19
CA GLY A 141 -9.51 1.22 7.39
C GLY A 141 -9.36 2.45 6.49
N THR A 142 -8.22 3.14 6.51
CA THR A 142 -7.99 4.26 5.58
C THR A 142 -7.78 3.76 4.14
N PRO A 143 -8.40 4.37 3.12
CA PRO A 143 -8.15 4.01 1.73
C PRO A 143 -6.69 4.19 1.33
N HIS A 144 -6.14 3.24 0.57
CA HIS A 144 -4.81 3.36 0.01
C HIS A 144 -4.88 3.69 -1.49
N HIS A 145 -4.31 4.84 -1.86
CA HIS A 145 -4.06 5.22 -3.25
C HIS A 145 -2.61 5.67 -3.40
N TRP A 146 -1.92 5.14 -4.41
CA TRP A 146 -0.53 5.45 -4.68
C TRP A 146 -0.41 6.80 -5.40
N TYR A 147 0.25 7.76 -4.74
CA TYR A 147 0.70 9.02 -5.32
C TYR A 147 2.23 9.10 -5.44
N GLY A 148 2.74 9.12 -6.68
CA GLY A 148 4.09 9.58 -7.04
C GLY A 148 5.22 8.62 -6.63
N GLY A 149 6.47 9.06 -6.76
CA GLY A 149 7.64 8.22 -6.51
C GLY A 149 8.12 7.44 -7.74
N LYS A 150 9.16 6.63 -7.56
CA LYS A 150 9.79 5.84 -8.64
C LYS A 150 10.19 4.45 -8.15
N TRP A 151 10.76 3.62 -9.02
CA TRP A 151 11.48 2.45 -8.54
C TRP A 151 12.92 2.77 -8.12
N ILE A 152 13.45 2.01 -7.16
CA ILE A 152 14.86 1.96 -6.78
C ILE A 152 15.35 0.54 -7.04
N HIS A 153 16.39 0.43 -7.86
CA HIS A 153 16.95 -0.85 -8.24
C HIS A 153 18.03 -1.30 -7.27
N ALA A 154 18.27 -2.61 -7.15
CA ALA A 154 19.26 -3.17 -6.25
C ALA A 154 20.66 -2.58 -6.41
N THR A 155 21.08 -2.28 -7.64
CA THR A 155 22.38 -1.62 -7.88
C THR A 155 22.46 -0.20 -7.30
N ASN A 156 21.34 0.46 -7.01
CA ASN A 156 21.34 1.80 -6.40
C ASN A 156 21.71 1.75 -4.91
N TYR A 157 21.23 0.74 -4.18
CA TYR A 157 21.55 0.51 -2.77
C TYR A 157 22.58 -0.59 -2.54
N GLY A 158 23.18 -1.13 -3.60
CA GLY A 158 24.24 -2.12 -3.51
C GLY A 158 25.57 -1.56 -2.98
N PRO A 159 26.56 -2.44 -2.74
CA PRO A 159 27.90 -2.03 -2.36
C PRO A 159 28.58 -1.24 -3.49
N ARG A 160 29.60 -0.46 -3.14
CA ARG A 160 30.41 0.31 -4.11
C ARG A 160 31.24 -0.59 -5.02
N THR A 161 31.71 -1.71 -4.49
CA THR A 161 32.50 -2.70 -5.23
C THR A 161 32.07 -4.10 -4.82
N LYS A 162 32.17 -5.06 -5.75
CA LYS A 162 31.95 -6.49 -5.47
C LYS A 162 32.62 -7.33 -6.54
N GLY A 163 33.29 -8.42 -6.13
CA GLY A 163 33.96 -9.35 -7.05
C GLY A 163 34.91 -8.66 -8.05
N GLY A 164 35.67 -7.66 -7.59
CA GLY A 164 36.59 -6.87 -8.42
C GLY A 164 35.94 -5.85 -9.36
N GLN A 165 34.62 -5.70 -9.35
CA GLN A 165 33.88 -4.73 -10.17
C GLN A 165 33.50 -3.49 -9.35
N THR A 166 33.41 -2.33 -10.01
CA THR A 166 32.88 -1.08 -9.44
C THR A 166 31.41 -0.93 -9.84
N ASN A 167 30.57 -0.52 -8.89
CA ASN A 167 29.15 -0.28 -9.11
C ASN A 167 28.92 1.11 -9.75
N PRO A 168 28.47 1.19 -11.02
CA PRO A 168 28.26 2.47 -11.69
C PRO A 168 26.96 3.18 -11.27
N ARG A 169 26.06 2.50 -10.55
CA ARG A 169 24.72 3.01 -10.19
C ARG A 169 24.57 3.31 -8.70
N TYR A 170 25.65 3.21 -7.93
CA TYR A 170 25.67 3.44 -6.49
C TYR A 170 25.13 4.83 -6.14
N LEU A 171 24.21 4.89 -5.17
CA LEU A 171 23.75 6.13 -4.56
C LEU A 171 24.23 6.21 -3.11
N THR A 172 24.49 7.43 -2.65
CA THR A 172 24.80 7.74 -1.25
C THR A 172 23.52 7.85 -0.42
N ASP A 173 23.65 7.72 0.91
CA ASP A 173 22.51 7.89 1.82
C ASP A 173 21.92 9.30 1.72
N ALA A 174 22.75 10.33 1.56
CA ALA A 174 22.31 11.71 1.37
C ALA A 174 21.46 11.89 0.11
N GLN A 175 21.78 11.20 -0.99
CA GLN A 175 20.97 11.24 -2.22
C GLN A 175 19.61 10.58 -2.01
N PHE A 176 19.55 9.43 -1.32
CA PHE A 176 18.28 8.79 -0.97
C PHE A 176 17.45 9.68 -0.04
N ILE A 177 18.03 10.16 1.06
CA ILE A 177 17.35 11.01 2.05
C ILE A 177 16.79 12.26 1.39
N SER A 178 17.59 12.95 0.56
CA SER A 178 17.14 14.13 -0.18
C SER A 178 15.93 13.85 -1.08
N TYR A 179 15.95 12.73 -1.81
CA TYR A 179 14.81 12.33 -2.64
C TYR A 179 13.58 12.01 -1.78
N PHE A 180 13.72 11.23 -0.72
CA PHE A 180 12.61 10.84 0.14
C PHE A 180 11.99 12.01 0.91
N ASP A 181 12.82 12.95 1.39
CA ASP A 181 12.34 14.19 2.00
C ASP A 181 11.56 15.03 0.99
N THR A 182 12.00 15.04 -0.27
CA THR A 182 11.29 15.71 -1.36
C THR A 182 9.95 15.03 -1.67
N CYS A 183 9.92 13.70 -1.73
CA CYS A 183 8.67 12.92 -1.84
C CYS A 183 7.71 13.26 -0.71
N LYS A 184 8.17 13.25 0.56
CA LYS A 184 7.35 13.63 1.72
C LYS A 184 6.83 15.06 1.60
N LYS A 185 7.70 16.01 1.23
CA LYS A 185 7.36 17.42 1.04
C LYS A 185 6.23 17.62 0.03
N TYR A 186 6.21 16.84 -1.05
CA TYR A 186 5.18 16.89 -2.08
C TYR A 186 4.15 15.76 -1.94
N ARG A 187 3.96 15.24 -0.71
CA ARG A 187 2.91 14.30 -0.31
C ARG A 187 2.86 13.01 -1.16
N HIS A 188 4.00 12.53 -1.64
CA HIS A 188 4.11 11.21 -2.26
C HIS A 188 4.09 10.13 -1.19
N ASN A 189 3.54 8.96 -1.51
CA ASN A 189 3.34 7.88 -0.54
C ASN A 189 3.63 6.47 -1.08
N GLY A 190 4.13 6.32 -2.31
CA GLY A 190 4.44 5.01 -2.87
C GLY A 190 5.80 4.95 -3.57
N LEU A 191 6.41 3.77 -3.58
CA LEU A 191 7.72 3.51 -4.19
C LEU A 191 7.89 2.01 -4.49
N LEU A 192 8.75 1.63 -5.42
CA LEU A 192 9.10 0.22 -5.67
C LEU A 192 10.58 -0.03 -5.37
N VAL A 193 10.88 -1.02 -4.53
CA VAL A 193 12.26 -1.47 -4.22
C VAL A 193 12.49 -2.81 -4.93
N LYS A 194 13.30 -2.81 -6.00
CA LYS A 194 13.56 -4.00 -6.81
C LYS A 194 14.77 -4.76 -6.29
N MET A 195 14.61 -6.04 -5.97
CA MET A 195 15.69 -6.92 -5.49
C MET A 195 16.43 -7.60 -6.65
N SER A 196 15.68 -8.07 -7.65
CA SER A 196 16.16 -8.56 -8.95
C SER A 196 17.35 -9.54 -8.87
N LEU A 197 17.34 -10.45 -7.88
CA LEU A 197 18.38 -11.46 -7.58
C LEU A 197 19.78 -10.90 -7.24
N TYR A 198 19.97 -9.58 -7.18
CA TYR A 198 21.30 -8.97 -6.99
C TYR A 198 21.98 -9.33 -5.68
N PRO A 199 21.28 -9.42 -4.54
CA PRO A 199 21.93 -9.73 -3.28
C PRO A 199 22.30 -11.21 -3.08
N ILE A 200 21.81 -12.15 -3.90
CA ILE A 200 22.09 -13.60 -3.70
C ILE A 200 23.51 -13.93 -4.17
N GLU A 201 24.29 -14.70 -3.45
CA GLU A 201 25.59 -15.17 -3.93
C GLU A 201 25.48 -16.23 -5.03
N ASN A 202 26.60 -16.60 -5.66
CA ASN A 202 26.61 -17.56 -6.78
C ASN A 202 26.24 -18.99 -6.38
N ASP A 203 26.26 -19.31 -5.08
CA ASP A 203 25.75 -20.57 -4.53
C ASP A 203 24.21 -20.62 -4.48
N LYS A 204 23.53 -19.54 -4.90
CA LYS A 204 22.07 -19.36 -4.97
C LYS A 204 21.35 -19.37 -3.62
N ILE A 205 22.09 -19.45 -2.50
CA ILE A 205 21.53 -19.60 -1.16
C ILE A 205 22.04 -18.50 -0.23
N SER A 206 23.34 -18.20 -0.27
CA SER A 206 23.93 -17.18 0.58
C SER A 206 23.56 -15.79 0.10
N TRP A 207 23.58 -14.81 1.01
CA TRP A 207 23.24 -13.42 0.69
C TRP A 207 24.40 -12.48 1.03
N ASP A 208 24.59 -11.47 0.19
CA ASP A 208 25.39 -10.30 0.53
C ASP A 208 24.67 -9.48 1.61
N LEU A 209 25.18 -9.59 2.84
CA LEU A 209 24.60 -8.92 3.99
C LEU A 209 24.64 -7.39 3.89
N ASN A 210 25.70 -6.81 3.31
CA ASN A 210 25.78 -5.35 3.13
C ASN A 210 24.67 -4.87 2.19
N TRP A 211 24.40 -5.65 1.14
CA TRP A 211 23.37 -5.32 0.15
C TRP A 211 21.97 -5.37 0.77
N ILE A 212 21.64 -6.47 1.46
CA ILE A 212 20.30 -6.66 2.03
C ILE A 212 20.05 -5.76 3.25
N HIS A 213 21.07 -5.49 4.08
CA HIS A 213 20.95 -4.51 5.18
C HIS A 213 20.63 -3.12 4.64
N ARG A 214 21.21 -2.73 3.50
CA ARG A 214 20.91 -1.43 2.90
C ARG A 214 19.53 -1.38 2.27
N ALA A 215 19.03 -2.48 1.72
CA ALA A 215 17.62 -2.58 1.30
C ALA A 215 16.67 -2.37 2.49
N GLU A 216 16.93 -3.00 3.64
CA GLU A 216 16.16 -2.77 4.87
C GLU A 216 16.24 -1.33 5.35
N TRP A 217 17.43 -0.71 5.29
CA TRP A 217 17.60 0.69 5.60
C TRP A 217 16.74 1.58 4.70
N VAL A 218 16.72 1.34 3.38
CA VAL A 218 15.84 2.07 2.44
C VAL A 218 14.38 1.94 2.86
N VAL A 219 13.89 0.72 3.12
CA VAL A 219 12.49 0.49 3.53
C VAL A 219 12.14 1.25 4.81
N ARG A 220 13.03 1.26 5.80
CA ARG A 220 12.86 2.05 7.04
C ARG A 220 12.84 3.55 6.77
N GLN A 221 13.71 4.06 5.90
CA GLN A 221 13.74 5.48 5.54
C GLN A 221 12.45 5.93 4.86
N LEU A 222 11.84 5.06 4.04
CA LEU A 222 10.53 5.29 3.45
C LEU A 222 9.43 5.32 4.52
N GLY A 223 9.44 4.33 5.42
CA GLY A 223 8.48 4.22 6.52
C GLY A 223 8.50 5.43 7.46
N GLN A 224 9.67 6.00 7.78
CA GLN A 224 9.78 7.23 8.60
C GLN A 224 9.10 8.46 7.96
N ARG A 225 8.72 8.36 6.69
CA ARG A 225 8.13 9.43 5.88
C ARG A 225 6.71 9.12 5.43
N GLY A 226 6.13 8.01 5.88
CA GLY A 226 4.81 7.56 5.44
C GLY A 226 4.77 7.10 3.98
N ILE A 227 5.92 6.70 3.44
CA ILE A 227 6.02 6.17 2.07
C ILE A 227 5.96 4.64 2.15
N TYR A 228 4.93 4.08 1.52
CA TYR A 228 4.76 2.64 1.34
C TYR A 228 5.58 2.17 0.15
N CYS A 229 6.02 0.91 0.19
CA CYS A 229 6.77 0.35 -0.91
C CYS A 229 6.40 -1.07 -1.24
N HIS A 230 6.52 -1.35 -2.53
CA HIS A 230 6.53 -2.70 -3.05
C HIS A 230 7.94 -3.23 -2.90
N VAL A 231 8.09 -4.42 -2.34
CA VAL A 231 9.37 -5.14 -2.39
C VAL A 231 9.27 -6.17 -3.52
N GLY A 232 10.10 -5.98 -4.54
CA GLY A 232 10.10 -6.79 -5.76
C GLY A 232 10.94 -8.05 -5.63
N PHE A 233 10.37 -9.22 -5.96
CA PHE A 233 11.08 -10.50 -5.93
C PHE A 233 11.90 -10.74 -7.20
N PHE A 234 11.24 -10.75 -8.36
CA PHE A 234 11.83 -11.10 -9.65
C PHE A 234 11.75 -9.93 -10.64
N ASP A 235 12.59 -9.99 -11.67
CA ASP A 235 12.64 -8.97 -12.71
C ASP A 235 13.20 -9.59 -13.99
N THR A 236 12.67 -9.23 -15.16
CA THR A 236 13.33 -9.57 -16.42
C THR A 236 14.73 -8.98 -16.50
N TRP A 237 14.96 -7.79 -15.95
CA TRP A 237 16.26 -7.12 -15.90
C TRP A 237 17.07 -7.52 -14.66
N SER A 238 17.09 -8.81 -14.34
CA SER A 238 17.76 -9.34 -13.16
C SER A 238 19.26 -9.62 -13.39
N ARG A 239 20.01 -9.77 -12.29
CA ARG A 239 21.46 -9.94 -12.31
C ARG A 239 21.91 -11.09 -13.22
N ASP A 240 22.86 -10.79 -14.11
CA ASP A 240 23.62 -11.82 -14.82
C ASP A 240 24.46 -12.63 -13.82
N ARG A 241 24.43 -13.96 -13.89
CA ARG A 241 25.15 -14.82 -12.92
C ARG A 241 26.67 -14.62 -12.92
N ASN A 242 27.24 -14.06 -13.99
CA ASN A 242 28.67 -13.85 -14.14
C ASN A 242 29.11 -12.40 -13.86
N LYS A 243 28.17 -11.48 -13.58
CA LYS A 243 28.46 -10.05 -13.42
C LYS A 243 27.68 -9.46 -12.24
N TRP A 244 28.33 -8.69 -11.37
CA TRP A 244 27.69 -8.17 -10.16
C TRP A 244 26.82 -6.95 -10.39
N PHE A 245 27.14 -6.13 -11.41
CA PHE A 245 26.44 -4.86 -11.69
C PHE A 245 25.85 -4.78 -13.10
N ASN A 246 25.78 -5.91 -13.81
CA ASN A 246 25.09 -6.02 -15.08
C ASN A 246 23.85 -6.91 -14.93
N TYR A 247 22.85 -6.65 -15.76
CA TYR A 247 21.67 -7.48 -15.86
C TYR A 247 21.76 -8.40 -17.08
N SER A 248 20.92 -9.43 -17.08
CA SER A 248 20.63 -10.26 -18.25
C SER A 248 19.13 -10.44 -18.38
N THR A 249 18.59 -10.22 -19.57
CA THR A 249 17.17 -10.49 -19.87
C THR A 249 16.90 -11.96 -20.08
N ASP A 250 17.90 -12.76 -20.44
CA ASP A 250 17.75 -14.19 -20.61
C ASP A 250 17.76 -14.89 -19.25
N GLY A 251 16.62 -15.42 -18.81
CA GLY A 251 16.50 -16.13 -17.54
C GLY A 251 17.47 -17.31 -17.40
N GLY A 252 17.94 -17.91 -18.51
CA GLY A 252 18.96 -18.96 -18.49
C GLY A 252 20.37 -18.47 -18.12
N LYS A 253 20.61 -17.15 -18.17
CA LYS A 253 21.86 -16.47 -17.80
C LYS A 253 21.78 -15.73 -16.47
N GLN A 254 20.60 -15.65 -15.86
CA GLN A 254 20.41 -15.13 -14.50
C GLN A 254 20.88 -16.16 -13.45
N VAL A 255 20.93 -15.73 -12.18
CA VAL A 255 21.39 -16.55 -11.03
C VAL A 255 20.65 -17.89 -10.96
N PHE A 256 19.33 -17.85 -11.12
CA PHE A 256 18.51 -19.01 -11.46
C PHE A 256 17.39 -18.57 -12.40
N ASN A 257 16.90 -19.51 -13.23
CA ASN A 257 15.87 -19.22 -14.22
C ASN A 257 14.49 -19.30 -13.57
N VAL A 258 13.82 -18.16 -13.39
CA VAL A 258 12.50 -18.08 -12.73
C VAL A 258 11.32 -18.48 -13.63
N TRP A 259 11.54 -18.67 -14.93
CA TRP A 259 10.53 -19.13 -15.89
C TRP A 259 10.48 -20.65 -16.04
N LYS A 260 11.48 -21.39 -15.53
CA LYS A 260 11.60 -22.84 -15.70
C LYS A 260 11.64 -23.57 -14.36
N ALA A 261 11.37 -24.88 -14.39
CA ALA A 261 11.65 -25.78 -13.28
C ALA A 261 13.17 -25.90 -13.03
N GLY A 262 13.55 -26.40 -11.86
CA GLY A 262 14.92 -26.44 -11.35
C GLY A 262 15.18 -25.38 -10.29
N ASP A 263 16.18 -25.61 -9.44
CA ASP A 263 16.55 -24.73 -8.31
C ASP A 263 15.39 -24.40 -7.35
N GLU A 264 14.38 -25.28 -7.22
CA GLU A 264 13.18 -25.04 -6.41
C GLU A 264 13.52 -24.68 -4.95
N ASP A 265 14.46 -25.38 -4.34
CA ASP A 265 14.87 -25.11 -2.96
C ASP A 265 15.55 -23.75 -2.82
N ALA A 266 16.36 -23.34 -3.81
CA ALA A 266 17.00 -22.03 -3.83
C ALA A 266 15.99 -20.90 -4.06
N LYS A 267 15.07 -21.07 -5.01
CA LYS A 267 13.97 -20.12 -5.27
C LYS A 267 13.07 -19.97 -4.06
N ARG A 268 12.72 -21.07 -3.40
CA ARG A 268 11.92 -21.07 -2.18
C ARG A 268 12.67 -20.41 -1.04
N ASN A 269 13.96 -20.70 -0.85
CA ASN A 269 14.80 -20.03 0.15
C ASN A 269 14.89 -18.51 -0.10
N TYR A 270 15.03 -18.09 -1.36
CA TYR A 270 15.05 -16.68 -1.75
C TYR A 270 13.77 -15.95 -1.36
N ILE A 271 12.61 -16.48 -1.78
CA ILE A 271 11.29 -15.92 -1.44
C ILE A 271 11.11 -15.87 0.08
N ARG A 272 11.38 -16.99 0.76
CA ARG A 272 11.25 -17.13 2.21
C ARG A 272 12.10 -16.12 2.96
N THR A 273 13.34 -15.87 2.51
CA THR A 273 14.25 -14.89 3.11
C THR A 273 13.74 -13.46 2.95
N ILE A 274 13.23 -13.09 1.77
CA ILE A 274 12.63 -11.77 1.55
C ILE A 274 11.41 -11.59 2.44
N VAL A 275 10.50 -12.57 2.48
CA VAL A 275 9.28 -12.48 3.31
C VAL A 275 9.64 -12.35 4.79
N ALA A 276 10.53 -13.20 5.31
CA ALA A 276 10.95 -13.15 6.71
C ALA A 276 11.63 -11.82 7.08
N ARG A 277 12.37 -11.21 6.15
CA ARG A 277 13.01 -9.90 6.36
C ARG A 277 12.02 -8.75 6.29
N PHE A 278 11.16 -8.68 5.28
CA PHE A 278 10.44 -7.45 4.98
C PHE A 278 8.99 -7.40 5.47
N SER A 279 8.34 -8.54 5.72
CA SER A 279 6.91 -8.58 6.10
C SER A 279 6.61 -7.86 7.43
N GLY A 280 7.58 -7.79 8.35
CA GLY A 280 7.40 -7.09 9.63
C GLY A 280 7.53 -5.56 9.56
N PHE A 281 7.60 -4.96 8.37
CA PHE A 281 7.53 -3.51 8.17
C PHE A 281 6.12 -3.12 7.69
N TYR A 282 5.46 -2.24 8.43
CA TYR A 282 4.08 -1.82 8.13
C TYR A 282 3.90 -1.26 6.71
N ASN A 283 4.96 -0.67 6.16
CA ASN A 283 4.92 0.03 4.89
C ASN A 283 5.25 -0.87 3.68
N VAL A 284 5.24 -2.19 3.84
CA VAL A 284 5.59 -3.17 2.79
C VAL A 284 4.38 -3.93 2.27
N TYR A 285 4.38 -4.18 0.96
CA TYR A 285 3.65 -5.24 0.28
C TYR A 285 4.43 -5.70 -0.97
N TRP A 286 3.91 -6.66 -1.74
CA TRP A 286 4.73 -7.47 -2.65
C TRP A 286 4.56 -7.13 -4.12
N GLU A 287 5.68 -7.16 -4.87
CA GLU A 287 5.67 -7.28 -6.32
C GLU A 287 6.39 -8.56 -6.74
N LEU A 288 5.65 -9.53 -7.27
CA LEU A 288 6.18 -10.83 -7.65
C LEU A 288 7.20 -10.72 -8.79
N GLY A 289 6.94 -9.87 -9.78
CA GLY A 289 7.76 -9.78 -10.98
C GLY A 289 7.55 -8.51 -11.78
N ASN A 290 8.62 -8.01 -12.38
CA ASN A 290 8.61 -6.89 -13.29
C ASN A 290 8.86 -7.35 -14.74
N GLU A 291 7.94 -7.03 -15.66
CA GLU A 291 8.05 -7.26 -17.11
C GLU A 291 8.33 -8.72 -17.52
N MET A 292 7.69 -9.69 -16.86
CA MET A 292 8.07 -11.10 -16.94
C MET A 292 7.66 -11.79 -18.26
N GLU A 293 6.95 -11.11 -19.15
CA GLU A 293 6.59 -11.57 -20.49
C GLU A 293 7.55 -11.17 -21.61
N HIS A 294 8.59 -10.38 -21.30
CA HIS A 294 9.54 -9.90 -22.31
C HIS A 294 10.42 -11.03 -22.87
N SER A 295 10.65 -10.98 -24.18
CA SER A 295 11.57 -11.87 -24.91
C SER A 295 13.01 -11.73 -24.37
N PRO A 296 13.80 -12.82 -24.27
CA PRO A 296 13.54 -14.17 -24.78
C PRO A 296 12.73 -15.08 -23.84
N ASN A 297 12.18 -14.55 -22.75
CA ASN A 297 11.44 -15.35 -21.79
C ASN A 297 10.00 -15.60 -22.23
N SER A 298 9.34 -16.54 -21.55
CA SER A 298 7.97 -16.93 -21.84
C SER A 298 7.05 -16.49 -20.69
N GLY A 299 6.20 -15.49 -20.93
CA GLY A 299 5.23 -15.04 -19.93
C GLY A 299 4.31 -16.16 -19.43
N SER A 300 3.86 -17.07 -20.30
CA SER A 300 3.05 -18.23 -19.90
C SER A 300 3.83 -19.22 -19.03
N ALA A 301 5.12 -19.41 -19.28
CA ALA A 301 5.97 -20.22 -18.41
C ALA A 301 6.14 -19.57 -17.03
N PHE A 302 6.28 -18.25 -16.96
CA PHE A 302 6.28 -17.53 -15.68
C PHE A 302 4.97 -17.70 -14.92
N VAL A 303 3.83 -17.49 -15.59
CA VAL A 303 2.49 -17.69 -14.99
C VAL A 303 2.37 -19.10 -14.38
N THR A 304 2.85 -20.11 -15.09
CA THR A 304 2.85 -21.49 -14.59
C THR A 304 3.64 -21.63 -13.29
N GLN A 305 4.86 -21.09 -13.23
CA GLN A 305 5.67 -21.13 -12.00
C GLN A 305 5.06 -20.26 -10.88
N ALA A 306 4.54 -19.08 -11.23
CA ALA A 306 3.94 -18.14 -10.29
C ALA A 306 2.77 -18.77 -9.53
N ASN A 307 1.78 -19.30 -10.24
CA ASN A 307 0.58 -19.87 -9.63
C ASN A 307 0.85 -21.20 -8.91
N SER A 308 1.71 -22.05 -9.47
CA SER A 308 1.96 -23.38 -8.88
C SER A 308 2.93 -23.37 -7.69
N LYS A 309 3.82 -22.37 -7.61
CA LYS A 309 4.92 -22.35 -6.64
C LYS A 309 5.06 -21.01 -5.94
N TYR A 310 5.36 -19.94 -6.67
CA TYR A 310 5.84 -18.70 -6.04
C TYR A 310 4.78 -18.01 -5.18
N ILE A 311 3.55 -17.87 -5.68
CA ILE A 311 2.43 -17.30 -4.91
C ILE A 311 2.13 -18.18 -3.69
N PRO A 312 1.93 -19.51 -3.82
CA PRO A 312 1.76 -20.39 -2.67
C PRO A 312 2.88 -20.29 -1.62
N TRP A 313 4.15 -20.19 -2.05
CA TRP A 313 5.28 -20.05 -1.12
C TRP A 313 5.25 -18.70 -0.39
N ILE A 314 4.96 -17.59 -1.09
CA ILE A 314 4.80 -16.28 -0.42
C ILE A 314 3.68 -16.37 0.62
N ARG A 315 2.51 -16.90 0.26
CA ARG A 315 1.37 -17.07 1.17
C ARG A 315 1.68 -17.96 2.37
N GLN A 316 2.48 -19.01 2.17
CA GLN A 316 2.88 -19.93 3.23
C GLN A 316 3.75 -19.24 4.28
N TYR A 317 4.64 -18.33 3.86
CA TYR A 317 5.64 -17.72 4.75
C TYR A 317 5.25 -16.33 5.25
N ASP A 318 4.34 -15.63 4.58
CA ASP A 318 3.89 -14.29 4.96
C ASP A 318 2.80 -14.39 6.04
N PRO A 319 3.11 -14.02 7.30
CA PRO A 319 2.17 -14.17 8.40
C PRO A 319 1.01 -13.17 8.33
N TYR A 320 1.09 -12.15 7.47
CA TYR A 320 0.06 -11.12 7.35
C TYR A 320 -0.82 -11.28 6.12
N ASP A 321 -0.48 -12.16 5.18
CA ASP A 321 -1.19 -12.28 3.89
C ASP A 321 -1.23 -10.94 3.13
N LEU A 322 -0.06 -10.34 2.88
CA LEU A 322 0.06 -9.07 2.16
C LEU A 322 -0.28 -9.24 0.67
N PRO A 323 -0.84 -8.21 0.01
CA PRO A 323 -1.20 -8.32 -1.38
C PRO A 323 0.04 -8.47 -2.25
N ILE A 324 -0.07 -9.33 -3.26
CA ILE A 324 0.97 -9.62 -4.25
C ILE A 324 0.55 -8.99 -5.57
N GLY A 325 1.42 -8.19 -6.17
CA GLY A 325 1.20 -7.65 -7.51
C GLY A 325 2.14 -8.22 -8.56
N LEU A 326 1.80 -8.01 -9.84
CA LEU A 326 2.62 -8.40 -10.98
C LEU A 326 2.48 -7.36 -12.10
N SER A 327 3.60 -7.05 -12.75
CA SER A 327 3.65 -6.01 -13.78
C SER A 327 3.17 -6.48 -15.16
N GLU A 328 2.83 -5.49 -15.99
CA GLU A 328 2.37 -5.57 -17.38
C GLU A 328 1.03 -6.30 -17.64
N GLY A 329 0.95 -7.19 -18.63
CA GLY A 329 -0.30 -7.80 -19.09
C GLY A 329 -0.56 -9.17 -18.47
N ILE A 330 0.51 -9.85 -18.05
CA ILE A 330 0.44 -11.21 -17.51
C ILE A 330 -0.27 -11.32 -16.16
N TRP A 331 -0.38 -10.24 -15.37
CA TRP A 331 -1.10 -10.29 -14.09
C TRP A 331 -2.54 -10.79 -14.25
N LYS A 332 -3.17 -10.46 -15.39
CA LYS A 332 -4.53 -10.91 -15.74
C LYS A 332 -4.64 -12.44 -15.84
N LYS A 333 -3.52 -13.12 -16.11
CA LYS A 333 -3.40 -14.57 -16.25
C LYS A 333 -2.82 -15.25 -15.01
N THR A 334 -2.52 -14.51 -13.95
CA THR A 334 -1.98 -15.02 -12.67
C THR A 334 -2.93 -14.77 -11.51
N ASP A 335 -2.69 -15.46 -10.40
CA ASP A 335 -3.52 -15.40 -9.19
C ASP A 335 -3.10 -14.28 -8.22
N VAL A 336 -2.32 -13.32 -8.70
CA VAL A 336 -1.92 -12.13 -7.92
C VAL A 336 -3.11 -11.22 -7.61
N ASP A 337 -3.00 -10.42 -6.55
CA ASP A 337 -4.06 -9.52 -6.10
C ASP A 337 -4.08 -8.19 -6.86
N ILE A 338 -2.89 -7.68 -7.23
CA ILE A 338 -2.73 -6.36 -7.82
C ILE A 338 -2.18 -6.46 -9.24
N GLY A 339 -2.83 -5.77 -10.18
CA GLY A 339 -2.26 -5.51 -11.50
C GLY A 339 -1.36 -4.29 -11.44
N PHE A 340 -0.08 -4.46 -11.77
CA PHE A 340 0.79 -3.34 -12.07
C PHE A 340 0.85 -3.18 -13.57
N ILE A 341 0.50 -2.00 -14.09
CA ILE A 341 0.48 -1.77 -15.52
C ILE A 341 1.59 -0.81 -15.93
N HIS A 342 2.22 -1.13 -17.04
CA HIS A 342 3.06 -0.20 -17.79
C HIS A 342 2.20 0.34 -18.94
N GLN A 343 2.53 1.51 -19.47
CA GLN A 343 1.82 2.03 -20.63
C GLN A 343 2.35 1.30 -21.88
N THR A 344 1.77 0.16 -22.25
CA THR A 344 2.35 -0.80 -23.22
C THR A 344 2.03 -0.51 -24.70
N GLY A 345 1.49 0.66 -25.06
CA GLY A 345 1.16 0.94 -26.46
C GLY A 345 0.95 2.41 -26.80
N ARG A 346 1.19 2.73 -28.08
CA ARG A 346 0.97 4.03 -28.73
C ARG A 346 -0.50 4.48 -28.78
N SER A 347 -1.38 3.94 -27.95
CA SER A 347 -2.76 4.41 -27.80
C SER A 347 -3.04 4.50 -26.32
N ALA A 348 -3.76 5.55 -25.94
CA ALA A 348 -4.15 5.95 -24.59
C ALA A 348 -4.40 4.81 -23.59
N LEU A 349 -4.28 5.10 -22.29
CA LEU A 349 -4.61 4.20 -21.17
C LEU A 349 -5.78 3.28 -21.55
N PRO A 350 -5.58 1.95 -21.55
CA PRO A 350 -6.59 1.02 -22.04
C PRO A 350 -7.90 1.22 -21.29
N SER A 351 -9.03 1.04 -21.98
CA SER A 351 -10.35 1.09 -21.36
C SER A 351 -10.37 0.19 -20.11
N PRO A 352 -10.61 0.76 -18.91
CA PRO A 352 -10.35 0.08 -17.64
C PRO A 352 -11.50 -0.86 -17.26
N SER A 353 -11.53 -2.08 -17.80
CA SER A 353 -12.37 -3.17 -17.27
C SER A 353 -11.67 -3.95 -16.16
N TRP A 354 -11.09 -3.22 -15.19
CA TRP A 354 -10.30 -3.83 -14.11
C TRP A 354 -11.21 -4.45 -13.05
N THR A 355 -10.95 -5.71 -12.71
CA THR A 355 -11.69 -6.47 -11.68
C THR A 355 -10.93 -6.58 -10.36
N ARG A 356 -9.70 -6.08 -10.32
CA ARG A 356 -8.75 -6.14 -9.21
C ARG A 356 -8.07 -4.77 -9.06
N PRO A 357 -7.50 -4.45 -7.87
CA PRO A 357 -6.65 -3.28 -7.71
C PRO A 357 -5.62 -3.19 -8.83
N THR A 358 -5.56 -2.02 -9.45
CA THR A 358 -4.66 -1.78 -10.58
C THR A 358 -3.95 -0.45 -10.37
N CYS A 359 -2.62 -0.50 -10.31
CA CYS A 359 -1.75 0.68 -10.18
C CYS A 359 -0.82 0.75 -11.39
N MET A 360 -0.34 1.94 -11.70
CA MET A 360 0.73 2.11 -12.67
C MET A 360 2.04 2.40 -11.94
N ASN A 361 2.81 1.35 -11.67
CA ASN A 361 4.08 1.44 -10.96
C ASN A 361 5.22 1.98 -11.85
N GLU A 362 5.10 1.88 -13.19
CA GLU A 362 6.06 2.47 -14.14
C GLU A 362 5.36 3.26 -15.26
N LEU A 363 5.75 4.53 -15.39
CA LEU A 363 5.31 5.40 -16.49
C LEU A 363 6.28 5.27 -17.66
N VAL A 364 5.80 4.70 -18.76
CA VAL A 364 6.63 4.46 -19.94
C VAL A 364 6.20 5.33 -21.12
N HIS A 365 4.90 5.47 -21.35
CA HIS A 365 4.35 6.11 -22.55
C HIS A 365 3.11 6.94 -22.26
N GLY A 366 3.18 8.24 -22.52
CA GLY A 366 2.01 9.11 -22.35
C GLY A 366 0.92 8.86 -23.40
N GLY A 367 1.25 8.29 -24.56
CA GLY A 367 0.39 8.22 -25.76
C GLY A 367 1.19 7.85 -27.03
N PRO A 368 0.63 8.04 -28.24
CA PRO A 368 1.17 7.54 -29.50
C PRO A 368 2.62 7.89 -29.88
N ALA A 369 3.23 8.89 -29.26
CA ALA A 369 4.59 9.33 -29.57
C ALA A 369 5.40 9.79 -28.34
N ASP A 370 4.83 9.72 -27.14
CA ASP A 370 5.42 10.36 -25.95
C ASP A 370 6.10 9.33 -25.05
N SER A 371 7.42 9.22 -25.07
CA SER A 371 8.18 8.48 -24.05
C SER A 371 8.21 9.27 -22.74
N LEU A 372 7.84 8.66 -21.63
CA LEU A 372 7.86 9.25 -20.27
C LEU A 372 8.87 8.57 -19.33
N ALA A 373 9.51 7.47 -19.74
CA ALA A 373 10.39 6.73 -18.85
C ALA A 373 11.69 7.51 -18.53
N GLU A 374 12.21 8.26 -19.51
CA GLU A 374 13.54 8.84 -19.51
C GLU A 374 13.72 10.04 -18.55
N ASP A 375 14.88 10.10 -17.88
CA ASP A 375 15.27 11.21 -16.99
C ASP A 375 15.22 12.58 -17.71
N SER A 376 15.67 12.64 -18.96
CA SER A 376 15.68 13.87 -19.76
C SER A 376 14.28 14.41 -20.04
N VAL A 377 13.28 13.52 -20.12
CA VAL A 377 11.90 13.91 -20.44
C VAL A 377 11.24 14.57 -19.24
N ILE A 378 11.30 13.96 -18.04
CA ILE A 378 10.70 14.56 -16.83
C ILE A 378 11.41 15.86 -16.43
N ARG A 379 12.70 15.99 -16.76
CA ARG A 379 13.49 17.21 -16.58
C ARG A 379 13.18 18.32 -17.59
N ASN A 380 12.37 18.04 -18.62
CA ASN A 380 11.92 19.02 -19.59
C ASN A 380 10.52 19.53 -19.21
N SER A 381 10.40 20.82 -18.93
CA SER A 381 9.13 21.46 -18.55
C SER A 381 8.03 21.32 -19.61
N SER A 382 8.41 21.17 -20.89
CA SER A 382 7.48 20.94 -22.00
C SER A 382 6.73 19.60 -21.89
N SER A 383 7.28 18.63 -21.18
CA SER A 383 6.71 17.28 -21.04
C SER A 383 5.66 17.19 -19.93
N ARG A 384 5.58 18.20 -19.05
CA ARG A 384 4.76 18.18 -17.82
C ARG A 384 3.30 17.79 -18.06
N TYR A 385 2.69 18.27 -19.14
CA TYR A 385 1.32 17.94 -19.52
C TYR A 385 1.07 16.42 -19.64
N TYR A 386 2.03 15.68 -20.21
CA TYR A 386 1.90 14.25 -20.45
C TYR A 386 1.93 13.41 -19.17
N TYR A 387 2.66 13.87 -18.15
CA TYR A 387 2.64 13.27 -16.82
C TYR A 387 1.31 13.57 -16.12
N ARG A 388 0.92 14.85 -16.06
CA ARG A 388 -0.32 15.27 -15.39
C ARG A 388 -1.56 14.56 -15.93
N ARG A 389 -1.71 14.47 -17.26
CA ARG A 389 -2.84 13.75 -17.86
C ARG A 389 -2.88 12.28 -17.47
N THR A 390 -1.71 11.67 -17.29
CA THR A 390 -1.58 10.26 -16.98
C THR A 390 -2.09 9.98 -15.56
N PHE A 391 -1.73 10.83 -14.60
CA PHE A 391 -2.17 10.71 -13.21
C PHE A 391 -3.69 10.85 -13.10
N TRP A 392 -4.26 11.88 -13.73
CA TRP A 392 -5.69 12.14 -13.70
C TRP A 392 -6.50 11.02 -14.34
N ARG A 393 -6.07 10.55 -15.52
CA ARG A 393 -6.78 9.46 -16.20
C ARG A 393 -6.68 8.15 -15.44
N MET A 394 -5.53 7.80 -14.86
CA MET A 394 -5.43 6.64 -13.97
C MET A 394 -6.42 6.72 -12.83
N PHE A 395 -6.56 7.91 -12.22
CA PHE A 395 -7.51 8.11 -11.13
C PHE A 395 -8.97 7.96 -11.61
N THR A 396 -9.38 8.68 -12.65
CA THR A 396 -10.79 8.71 -13.12
C THR A 396 -11.23 7.40 -13.77
N TYR A 397 -10.30 6.60 -14.27
CA TYR A 397 -10.51 5.23 -14.75
C TYR A 397 -10.62 4.19 -13.64
N GLY A 398 -10.61 4.61 -12.37
CA GLY A 398 -10.77 3.70 -11.23
C GLY A 398 -9.49 3.01 -10.81
N GLY A 399 -8.32 3.59 -11.13
CA GLY A 399 -7.03 3.08 -10.70
C GLY A 399 -6.79 3.29 -9.20
N CYS A 400 -5.86 2.52 -8.67
CA CYS A 400 -5.38 2.60 -7.29
C CYS A 400 -4.11 3.46 -7.15
N GLY A 401 -3.67 4.11 -8.23
CA GLY A 401 -2.60 5.10 -8.20
C GLY A 401 -1.54 4.92 -9.28
N SER A 402 -0.55 5.79 -9.23
CA SER A 402 0.57 5.77 -10.15
C SER A 402 1.85 6.32 -9.53
N SER A 403 2.99 5.82 -10.01
CA SER A 403 4.29 6.47 -9.85
C SER A 403 4.32 7.79 -10.63
N GLU A 404 5.33 8.61 -10.37
CA GLU A 404 5.56 9.83 -11.16
C GLU A 404 6.60 9.63 -12.26
N ALA A 405 7.52 8.67 -12.08
CA ALA A 405 8.69 8.50 -12.92
C ALA A 405 9.23 7.08 -12.89
N THR A 406 9.93 6.71 -13.97
CA THR A 406 10.54 5.39 -14.14
C THR A 406 12.06 5.47 -14.00
N TRP A 407 12.75 6.14 -14.94
CA TRP A 407 14.22 6.22 -14.98
C TRP A 407 14.80 7.53 -14.45
N LEU A 408 14.05 8.26 -13.61
CA LEU A 408 14.54 9.48 -12.95
C LEU A 408 15.87 9.23 -12.22
N ASP A 409 16.90 9.97 -12.63
CA ASP A 409 18.25 9.87 -12.08
C ASP A 409 18.37 10.77 -10.85
N ILE A 410 18.20 10.17 -9.68
CA ILE A 410 18.30 10.85 -8.37
C ILE A 410 19.74 10.99 -7.89
N SER A 411 20.75 10.58 -8.67
CA SER A 411 22.14 10.95 -8.39
C SER A 411 22.39 12.45 -8.63
N LYS A 412 21.56 13.06 -9.50
CA LYS A 412 21.57 14.48 -9.84
C LYS A 412 20.47 15.23 -9.06
N PRO A 413 20.69 16.49 -8.68
CA PRO A 413 19.66 17.32 -8.07
C PRO A 413 18.39 17.38 -8.94
N LEU A 414 17.22 17.38 -8.30
CA LEU A 414 15.94 17.54 -9.01
C LEU A 414 15.79 18.98 -9.48
N ASN A 415 15.43 19.18 -10.76
CA ASN A 415 15.19 20.52 -11.30
C ASN A 415 13.71 20.91 -11.16
N ASN A 416 13.40 22.18 -11.47
CA ASN A 416 12.02 22.69 -11.36
C ASN A 416 11.00 21.93 -12.20
N ALA A 417 11.40 21.32 -13.31
CA ALA A 417 10.47 20.52 -14.13
C ALA A 417 10.02 19.26 -13.38
N VAL A 418 10.95 18.51 -12.78
CA VAL A 418 10.64 17.35 -11.93
C VAL A 418 9.76 17.77 -10.75
N ILE A 419 10.14 18.84 -10.05
CA ILE A 419 9.36 19.35 -8.91
C ILE A 419 7.93 19.74 -9.33
N ASN A 420 7.73 20.27 -10.54
CA ASN A 420 6.40 20.62 -11.02
C ASN A 420 5.55 19.39 -11.35
N VAL A 421 6.16 18.27 -11.77
CA VAL A 421 5.46 16.98 -11.92
C VAL A 421 5.08 16.40 -10.57
N MET A 422 5.99 16.42 -9.58
CA MET A 422 5.68 16.04 -8.19
C MET A 422 4.49 16.85 -7.65
N LYS A 423 4.50 18.16 -7.86
CA LYS A 423 3.38 19.04 -7.46
C LYS A 423 2.08 18.72 -8.19
N ASP A 424 2.09 18.14 -9.39
CA ASP A 424 0.86 17.75 -10.08
C ASP A 424 0.24 16.50 -9.44
N HIS A 425 1.07 15.53 -9.02
CA HIS A 425 0.63 14.42 -8.17
C HIS A 425 0.09 14.89 -6.82
N GLN A 426 0.79 15.85 -6.18
CA GLN A 426 0.34 16.45 -4.93
C GLN A 426 -1.06 17.06 -5.08
N LYS A 427 -1.30 17.85 -6.13
CA LYS A 427 -2.61 18.48 -6.37
C LYS A 427 -3.71 17.45 -6.59
N LEU A 428 -3.44 16.37 -7.33
CA LEU A 428 -4.38 15.27 -7.47
C LEU A 428 -4.75 14.71 -6.08
N ARG A 429 -3.74 14.41 -5.25
CA ARG A 429 -3.96 13.93 -3.89
C ARG A 429 -4.78 14.91 -3.04
N ASP A 430 -4.41 16.19 -3.03
CA ASP A 430 -5.07 17.21 -2.21
C ASP A 430 -6.55 17.37 -2.61
N ILE A 431 -6.86 17.34 -3.91
CA ILE A 431 -8.25 17.35 -4.40
C ILE A 431 -9.00 16.10 -3.96
N VAL A 432 -8.39 14.92 -4.15
CA VAL A 432 -9.02 13.63 -3.85
C VAL A 432 -9.30 13.46 -2.35
N GLU A 433 -8.37 13.87 -1.50
CA GLU A 433 -8.55 13.85 -0.04
C GLU A 433 -9.53 14.90 0.47
N SER A 434 -9.85 15.94 -0.32
CA SER A 434 -10.87 16.94 0.02
C SER A 434 -12.30 16.52 -0.28
N LEU A 435 -12.50 15.39 -0.96
CA LEU A 435 -13.84 14.94 -1.35
C LEU A 435 -14.65 14.50 -0.13
N PRO A 436 -15.99 14.68 -0.15
CA PRO A 436 -16.86 14.34 0.98
C PRO A 436 -17.17 12.83 1.06
N VAL A 437 -16.46 12.01 0.29
CA VAL A 437 -16.68 10.57 0.16
C VAL A 437 -15.34 9.84 0.19
N SER A 438 -15.35 8.60 0.67
CA SER A 438 -14.17 7.74 0.54
C SER A 438 -13.96 7.39 -0.93
N ILE A 439 -12.70 7.43 -1.38
CA ILE A 439 -12.32 7.11 -2.75
C ILE A 439 -12.65 5.67 -3.15
N ASN A 440 -12.69 4.76 -2.17
CA ASN A 440 -13.02 3.34 -2.41
C ASN A 440 -14.53 3.15 -2.68
N GLU A 441 -15.36 4.12 -2.33
CA GLU A 441 -16.79 4.14 -2.65
C GLU A 441 -17.09 4.76 -4.02
N MET A 442 -16.08 5.30 -4.70
CA MET A 442 -16.22 5.96 -5.99
C MET A 442 -15.80 5.05 -7.13
N GLU A 443 -16.67 4.92 -8.13
CA GLU A 443 -16.50 4.02 -9.27
C GLU A 443 -16.41 4.79 -10.60
N PRO A 444 -15.69 4.27 -11.61
CA PRO A 444 -15.66 4.89 -12.93
C PRO A 444 -17.04 4.79 -13.59
N ASP A 445 -17.59 5.92 -14.01
CA ASP A 445 -18.84 6.01 -14.79
C ASP A 445 -18.68 7.09 -15.85
N HIS A 446 -18.26 6.69 -17.04
CA HIS A 446 -18.00 7.63 -18.14
C HIS A 446 -19.27 8.04 -18.90
N SER A 447 -20.45 7.56 -18.47
CA SER A 447 -21.74 7.96 -19.03
C SER A 447 -22.30 9.25 -18.41
N ILE A 448 -21.67 9.72 -17.32
CA ILE A 448 -22.10 10.94 -16.60
C ILE A 448 -22.07 12.15 -17.50
N ILE A 449 -21.03 12.31 -18.33
CA ILE A 449 -20.95 13.39 -19.32
C ILE A 449 -21.54 12.88 -20.64
N GLN A 450 -22.69 13.42 -21.03
CA GLN A 450 -23.41 12.99 -22.23
C GLN A 450 -22.82 13.61 -23.50
N ASN A 451 -22.31 14.84 -23.41
CA ASN A 451 -21.59 15.51 -24.49
C ASN A 451 -20.54 16.49 -23.93
N ALA A 452 -19.38 16.54 -24.57
CA ALA A 452 -18.32 17.49 -24.28
C ALA A 452 -17.51 17.79 -25.56
N PRO A 453 -16.86 18.95 -25.66
CA PRO A 453 -16.01 19.29 -26.81
C PRO A 453 -14.65 18.53 -26.82
N CYS A 454 -14.44 17.65 -25.85
CA CYS A 454 -13.21 16.88 -25.65
C CYS A 454 -13.51 15.58 -24.86
N GLU A 455 -12.52 14.70 -24.70
CA GLU A 455 -12.68 13.48 -23.90
C GLU A 455 -12.96 13.84 -22.43
N ALA A 456 -13.92 13.16 -21.80
CA ALA A 456 -14.23 13.33 -20.39
C ALA A 456 -14.28 11.96 -19.69
N SER A 457 -13.71 11.88 -18.49
CA SER A 457 -13.70 10.67 -17.68
C SER A 457 -14.09 10.99 -16.25
N THR A 458 -15.13 10.32 -15.75
CA THR A 458 -15.67 10.55 -14.41
C THR A 458 -15.45 9.33 -13.51
N ARG A 459 -15.05 9.61 -12.25
CA ARG A 459 -15.14 8.68 -11.11
C ARG A 459 -16.11 9.26 -10.09
N THR A 460 -17.05 8.46 -9.60
CA THR A 460 -18.20 8.97 -8.85
C THR A 460 -18.70 8.00 -7.79
N LYS A 461 -19.15 8.55 -6.66
CA LYS A 461 -20.16 7.92 -5.80
C LYS A 461 -21.51 8.47 -6.23
N LYS A 462 -22.25 7.68 -7.02
CA LYS A 462 -23.49 8.13 -7.67
C LYS A 462 -24.46 8.72 -6.66
N GLY A 463 -24.98 9.89 -6.98
CA GLY A 463 -25.90 10.65 -6.13
C GLY A 463 -25.24 11.47 -5.02
N ILE A 464 -23.92 11.44 -4.87
CA ILE A 464 -23.21 12.16 -3.80
C ILE A 464 -22.09 13.02 -4.37
N CYS A 465 -21.15 12.43 -5.12
CA CYS A 465 -19.97 13.15 -5.60
C CYS A 465 -19.52 12.64 -6.97
N TYR A 466 -19.21 13.56 -7.89
CA TYR A 466 -18.74 13.27 -9.24
C TYR A 466 -17.46 14.05 -9.50
N LEU A 467 -16.36 13.36 -9.76
CA LEU A 467 -15.11 13.97 -10.17
C LEU A 467 -14.86 13.63 -11.63
N THR A 468 -14.84 14.66 -12.49
CA THR A 468 -14.64 14.53 -13.93
C THR A 468 -13.35 15.21 -14.35
N TYR A 469 -12.55 14.51 -15.17
CA TYR A 469 -11.39 15.08 -15.85
C TYR A 469 -11.69 15.24 -17.34
N PHE A 470 -11.58 16.47 -17.83
CA PHE A 470 -11.72 16.85 -19.24
C PHE A 470 -10.34 16.97 -19.88
N LEU A 471 -10.12 16.22 -20.95
CA LEU A 471 -8.84 16.11 -21.64
C LEU A 471 -8.95 16.68 -23.06
N ALA A 472 -8.38 17.87 -23.26
CA ALA A 472 -8.05 18.39 -24.58
C ALA A 472 -6.60 18.06 -24.93
N ASN A 473 -6.22 18.24 -26.20
CA ASN A 473 -4.84 18.04 -26.63
C ASN A 473 -3.90 19.10 -26.03
N ARG A 474 -2.60 18.80 -26.03
CA ARG A 474 -1.56 19.72 -25.59
C ARG A 474 -1.69 21.07 -26.31
N ASN A 475 -1.63 22.18 -25.57
CA ASN A 475 -1.87 23.55 -26.03
C ASN A 475 -3.23 23.82 -26.73
N GLN A 476 -4.15 22.85 -26.78
CA GLN A 476 -5.47 23.07 -27.37
C GLN A 476 -6.30 23.96 -26.45
N LYS A 477 -6.89 25.01 -27.03
CA LYS A 477 -7.85 25.89 -26.35
C LYS A 477 -9.27 25.41 -26.62
N ILE A 478 -10.06 25.25 -25.56
CA ILE A 478 -11.49 24.98 -25.63
C ILE A 478 -12.22 26.26 -25.22
N ALA A 479 -13.11 26.75 -26.10
CA ALA A 479 -13.94 27.91 -25.81
C ALA A 479 -15.03 27.56 -24.78
N ALA A 480 -15.50 28.57 -24.04
CA ALA A 480 -16.63 28.40 -23.14
C ALA A 480 -17.87 27.92 -23.92
N THR A 481 -18.55 26.92 -23.40
CA THR A 481 -19.70 26.29 -24.07
C THR A 481 -20.60 25.61 -23.03
N THR A 482 -21.60 24.86 -23.47
CA THR A 482 -22.49 24.09 -22.60
C THR A 482 -22.26 22.59 -22.78
N ILE A 483 -22.30 21.85 -21.66
CA ILE A 483 -22.29 20.39 -21.64
C ILE A 483 -23.56 19.87 -20.98
N LYS A 484 -23.94 18.64 -21.31
CA LYS A 484 -25.02 17.91 -20.64
C LYS A 484 -24.43 16.81 -19.78
N CYS A 485 -24.97 16.66 -18.58
CA CYS A 485 -24.60 15.58 -17.69
C CYS A 485 -25.83 14.93 -17.06
N THR A 486 -25.66 13.66 -16.71
CA THR A 486 -26.66 12.85 -16.02
C THR A 486 -26.46 12.97 -14.52
N LEU A 487 -27.40 13.61 -13.82
CA LEU A 487 -27.38 13.74 -12.36
C LEU A 487 -28.76 13.39 -11.79
N PRO A 488 -28.85 12.67 -10.66
CA PRO A 488 -30.10 12.53 -9.92
C PRO A 488 -30.63 13.88 -9.47
N GLN A 489 -31.94 13.97 -9.23
CA GLN A 489 -32.55 15.17 -8.70
C GLN A 489 -31.91 15.61 -7.37
N GLY A 490 -31.79 16.91 -7.19
CA GLY A 490 -31.19 17.50 -6.00
C GLY A 490 -30.48 18.81 -6.29
N ARG A 491 -29.88 19.36 -5.24
CA ARG A 491 -29.08 20.58 -5.30
C ARG A 491 -27.60 20.21 -5.22
N TYR A 492 -26.78 20.81 -6.07
CA TYR A 492 -25.37 20.44 -6.20
C TYR A 492 -24.47 21.67 -6.28
N LEU A 493 -23.30 21.58 -5.67
CA LEU A 493 -22.20 22.51 -5.86
C LEU A 493 -21.31 22.00 -7.00
N VAL A 494 -21.13 22.81 -8.04
CA VAL A 494 -20.22 22.55 -9.15
C VAL A 494 -18.99 23.43 -9.00
N THR A 495 -17.82 22.81 -8.88
CA THR A 495 -16.52 23.49 -8.80
C THR A 495 -15.65 23.10 -10.01
N TRP A 496 -15.14 24.10 -10.73
CA TRP A 496 -14.21 23.94 -11.84
C TRP A 496 -12.80 24.31 -11.40
N ILE A 497 -11.82 23.45 -11.67
CA ILE A 497 -10.45 23.58 -11.18
C ILE A 497 -9.46 23.42 -12.33
N GLN A 498 -8.50 24.34 -12.44
CA GLN A 498 -7.37 24.19 -13.35
C GLN A 498 -6.34 23.22 -12.75
N PRO A 499 -6.18 21.99 -13.28
CA PRO A 499 -5.38 20.94 -12.63
C PRO A 499 -3.88 21.28 -12.54
N MET A 500 -3.36 22.09 -13.46
CA MET A 500 -1.95 22.51 -13.43
C MET A 500 -1.61 23.42 -12.23
N THR A 501 -2.55 24.27 -11.81
CA THR A 501 -2.33 25.25 -10.72
C THR A 501 -3.07 24.88 -9.43
N GLY A 502 -4.13 24.08 -9.52
CA GLY A 502 -5.05 23.78 -8.42
C GLY A 502 -6.05 24.91 -8.16
N SER A 503 -6.07 25.95 -8.99
CA SER A 503 -6.92 27.11 -8.80
C SER A 503 -8.36 26.80 -9.18
N VAL A 504 -9.31 27.19 -8.33
CA VAL A 504 -10.74 27.20 -8.67
C VAL A 504 -10.99 28.31 -9.68
N ILE A 505 -11.50 27.93 -10.85
CA ILE A 505 -11.85 28.85 -11.94
C ILE A 505 -13.24 29.44 -11.72
N GLN A 506 -14.19 28.57 -11.35
CA GLN A 506 -15.59 28.92 -11.17
C GLN A 506 -16.24 27.96 -10.18
N ARG A 507 -17.17 28.48 -9.38
CA ARG A 507 -18.01 27.70 -8.47
C ARG A 507 -19.46 28.18 -8.60
N GLN A 508 -20.39 27.24 -8.71
CA GLN A 508 -21.81 27.54 -8.85
C GLN A 508 -22.68 26.46 -8.21
N THR A 509 -23.77 26.87 -7.56
CA THR A 509 -24.81 25.93 -7.11
C THR A 509 -25.88 25.79 -8.20
N ILE A 510 -26.28 24.55 -8.46
CA ILE A 510 -27.33 24.22 -9.43
C ILE A 510 -28.46 23.43 -8.75
N SER A 511 -29.67 23.53 -9.30
CA SER A 511 -30.79 22.64 -8.96
C SER A 511 -31.10 21.73 -10.14
N VAL A 512 -31.16 20.43 -9.89
CA VAL A 512 -31.43 19.38 -10.87
C VAL A 512 -32.84 18.88 -10.64
N ASN A 513 -33.75 19.22 -11.56
CA ASN A 513 -35.17 18.86 -11.50
C ASN A 513 -35.52 17.68 -12.43
N SER A 514 -34.63 17.34 -13.36
CA SER A 514 -34.73 16.18 -14.25
C SER A 514 -33.38 15.48 -14.33
N SER A 515 -33.34 14.23 -14.80
CA SER A 515 -32.11 13.42 -14.81
C SER A 515 -30.99 13.94 -15.72
N THR A 516 -31.27 14.93 -16.58
CA THR A 516 -30.30 15.55 -17.49
C THR A 516 -30.23 17.04 -17.19
N VAL A 517 -29.04 17.55 -16.88
CA VAL A 517 -28.81 18.97 -16.63
C VAL A 517 -27.78 19.54 -17.61
N THR A 518 -28.03 20.77 -18.05
CA THR A 518 -27.09 21.56 -18.86
C THR A 518 -26.23 22.42 -17.95
N LEU A 519 -24.91 22.32 -18.10
CA LEU A 519 -23.93 23.10 -17.35
C LEU A 519 -23.09 23.97 -18.27
N SER A 520 -22.75 25.17 -17.81
CA SER A 520 -21.73 26.02 -18.43
C SER A 520 -20.34 25.44 -18.16
N LEU A 521 -19.65 25.03 -19.23
CA LEU A 521 -18.24 24.64 -19.23
C LEU A 521 -17.40 25.91 -19.47
N PRO A 522 -16.55 26.33 -18.52
CA PRO A 522 -15.68 27.48 -18.73
C PRO A 522 -14.64 27.22 -19.82
N ALA A 523 -14.08 28.27 -20.40
CA ALA A 523 -12.95 28.13 -21.33
C ALA A 523 -11.71 27.61 -20.58
N PHE A 524 -10.95 26.73 -21.22
CA PHE A 524 -9.71 26.18 -20.65
C PHE A 524 -8.71 25.81 -21.74
N THR A 525 -7.46 25.56 -21.34
CA THR A 525 -6.39 25.06 -22.21
C THR A 525 -5.86 23.76 -21.64
N GLU A 526 -5.62 22.77 -22.51
CA GLU A 526 -5.17 21.41 -22.17
C GLU A 526 -6.16 20.57 -21.37
N ASP A 527 -6.42 20.91 -20.12
CA ASP A 527 -7.17 20.07 -19.20
C ASP A 527 -7.94 20.86 -18.14
N LEU A 528 -9.03 20.26 -17.67
CA LEU A 528 -9.91 20.85 -16.66
C LEU A 528 -10.47 19.76 -15.74
N VAL A 529 -10.58 20.07 -14.46
CA VAL A 529 -11.23 19.20 -13.48
C VAL A 529 -12.55 19.82 -13.05
N GLN A 530 -13.57 18.97 -12.93
CA GLN A 530 -14.86 19.32 -12.36
C GLN A 530 -15.13 18.44 -11.14
N ILE A 531 -15.61 19.06 -10.08
CA ILE A 531 -16.17 18.38 -8.91
C ILE A 531 -17.63 18.81 -8.81
N ILE A 532 -18.54 17.84 -8.76
CA ILE A 532 -19.95 18.06 -8.49
C ILE A 532 -20.29 17.33 -7.19
N GLU A 533 -20.69 18.08 -6.17
CA GLU A 533 -21.03 17.56 -4.85
C GLU A 533 -22.50 17.80 -4.56
N LYS A 534 -23.22 16.78 -4.12
CA LYS A 534 -24.60 16.94 -3.66
C LYS A 534 -24.57 17.71 -2.35
N GLU A 535 -25.29 18.83 -2.29
CA GLU A 535 -25.46 19.55 -1.04
C GLU A 535 -26.33 18.69 -0.10
N ALA A 536 -25.87 18.52 1.14
CA ALA A 536 -26.69 17.90 2.16
C ALA A 536 -27.94 18.76 2.37
N GLY A 537 -29.13 18.14 2.37
CA GLY A 537 -30.33 18.82 2.85
C GLY A 537 -30.19 19.20 4.32
N PRO A 538 -31.09 20.03 4.87
CA PRO A 538 -31.14 20.25 6.31
C PRO A 538 -31.19 18.91 7.06
N ALA A 539 -30.41 18.79 8.15
CA ALA A 539 -30.39 17.58 8.97
C ALA A 539 -31.73 17.45 9.70
N ASN A 540 -32.31 16.25 9.68
CA ASN A 540 -33.54 15.94 10.40
C ASN A 540 -33.32 16.06 11.92
N GLN A 541 -34.10 16.92 12.59
CA GLN A 541 -34.10 17.10 14.02
C GLN A 541 -35.26 16.31 14.64
N ALA A 542 -35.06 15.77 15.85
CA ALA A 542 -36.13 15.08 16.55
C ALA A 542 -37.27 16.05 16.92
N PRO A 543 -38.54 15.62 16.86
CA PRO A 543 -39.67 16.43 17.33
C PRO A 543 -39.48 16.86 18.79
N GLN A 544 -39.84 18.10 19.10
CA GLN A 544 -39.91 18.60 20.47
C GLN A 544 -41.35 18.45 20.97
N VAL A 545 -41.51 17.85 22.15
CA VAL A 545 -42.81 17.57 22.76
C VAL A 545 -42.86 18.18 24.15
N TYR A 546 -43.93 18.92 24.44
CA TYR A 546 -44.29 19.36 25.79
C TYR A 546 -45.70 18.86 26.11
N ALA A 547 -45.84 18.06 27.16
CA ALA A 547 -47.09 17.39 27.52
C ALA A 547 -48.10 18.30 28.25
N GLY A 548 -47.76 19.58 28.50
CA GLY A 548 -48.51 20.44 29.40
C GLY A 548 -47.94 20.45 30.81
N ALA A 549 -48.46 21.34 31.66
CA ALA A 549 -48.09 21.40 33.07
C ALA A 549 -48.79 20.29 33.88
N ASP A 550 -48.21 19.93 35.02
CA ASP A 550 -48.83 18.98 35.95
C ASP A 550 -50.21 19.48 36.41
N GLN A 551 -51.17 18.56 36.50
CA GLN A 551 -52.54 18.85 36.91
C GLN A 551 -52.87 18.12 38.20
N ILE A 552 -53.67 18.78 39.05
CA ILE A 552 -54.19 18.22 40.29
C ILE A 552 -55.69 17.99 40.09
N ILE A 553 -56.13 16.75 40.22
CA ILE A 553 -57.55 16.38 40.20
C ILE A 553 -58.01 16.12 41.63
N VAL A 554 -59.15 16.69 42.02
CA VAL A 554 -59.79 16.45 43.31
C VAL A 554 -61.10 15.68 43.09
N LEU A 555 -61.21 14.49 43.68
CA LEU A 555 -62.40 13.64 43.56
C LEU A 555 -63.67 14.36 44.10
N PRO A 556 -64.85 14.10 43.52
CA PRO A 556 -65.17 13.01 42.59
C PRO A 556 -64.92 13.31 41.11
N GLN A 557 -64.29 14.44 40.76
CA GLN A 557 -63.87 14.68 39.38
C GLN A 557 -62.81 13.64 39.00
N ASP A 558 -63.02 12.93 37.89
CA ASP A 558 -62.20 11.80 37.42
C ASP A 558 -61.73 11.97 35.97
N ILE A 559 -61.83 13.19 35.42
CA ILE A 559 -61.42 13.54 34.05
C ILE A 559 -60.44 14.73 34.12
N ALA A 560 -59.35 14.65 33.36
CA ALA A 560 -58.46 15.78 33.09
C ALA A 560 -58.29 16.05 31.58
N GLU A 561 -58.11 17.32 31.22
CA GLU A 561 -57.86 17.77 29.85
C GLU A 561 -56.36 17.86 29.61
N LEU A 562 -55.83 17.11 28.64
CA LEU A 562 -54.42 17.13 28.27
C LEU A 562 -54.23 17.95 27.00
N GLN A 563 -53.37 18.97 27.07
CA GLN A 563 -53.00 19.84 25.94
C GLN A 563 -51.48 19.81 25.72
N ALA A 564 -51.03 18.96 24.81
CA ALA A 564 -49.63 18.91 24.40
C ALA A 564 -49.33 19.88 23.25
N THR A 565 -48.11 20.40 23.21
CA THR A 565 -47.54 21.06 22.03
C THR A 565 -46.43 20.19 21.45
N VAL A 566 -46.48 19.99 20.13
CA VAL A 566 -45.46 19.25 19.39
C VAL A 566 -44.99 20.11 18.23
N THR A 567 -43.68 20.29 18.11
CA THR A 567 -43.05 20.98 16.98
C THR A 567 -42.03 20.07 16.33
N ASP A 568 -41.97 20.09 15.01
CA ASP A 568 -41.09 19.27 14.19
C ASP A 568 -40.57 20.10 13.01
N ASP A 569 -39.42 19.73 12.45
CA ASP A 569 -38.82 20.44 11.32
C ASP A 569 -39.38 20.00 9.96
N GLY A 570 -40.31 19.03 9.95
CA GLY A 570 -40.97 18.51 8.76
C GLY A 570 -40.12 17.50 7.98
N LEU A 571 -38.97 17.08 8.51
CA LEU A 571 -38.12 16.08 7.88
C LEU A 571 -38.38 14.68 8.45
N PRO A 572 -38.09 13.60 7.70
CA PRO A 572 -37.66 13.59 6.30
C PRO A 572 -38.82 13.75 5.30
N ASN A 573 -40.07 13.58 5.72
CA ASN A 573 -41.23 13.45 4.82
C ASN A 573 -42.50 14.17 5.33
N GLY A 574 -42.37 15.07 6.30
CA GLY A 574 -43.48 15.85 6.86
C GLY A 574 -44.51 15.04 7.63
N THR A 575 -44.21 13.79 7.98
CA THR A 575 -45.13 12.92 8.72
C THR A 575 -44.80 12.96 10.20
N LEU A 576 -45.71 13.51 11.01
CA LEU A 576 -45.60 13.56 12.47
C LEU A 576 -46.72 12.76 13.11
N SER A 577 -46.38 11.81 13.99
CA SER A 577 -47.35 11.02 14.76
C SER A 577 -47.20 11.29 16.25
N VAL A 578 -48.31 11.47 16.96
CA VAL A 578 -48.36 11.67 18.41
C VAL A 578 -49.14 10.55 19.09
N SER A 579 -48.77 10.18 20.32
CA SER A 579 -49.50 9.20 21.12
C SER A 579 -49.31 9.46 22.62
N TRP A 580 -50.40 9.42 23.39
CA TRP A 580 -50.37 9.42 24.84
C TRP A 580 -50.15 8.01 25.42
N GLN A 581 -49.41 7.90 26.53
CA GLN A 581 -49.27 6.64 27.25
C GLN A 581 -49.12 6.92 28.74
N GLN A 582 -49.80 6.13 29.56
CA GLN A 582 -49.53 6.14 30.99
C GLN A 582 -48.18 5.46 31.27
N VAL A 583 -47.26 6.22 31.85
CA VAL A 583 -45.93 5.72 32.24
C VAL A 583 -45.96 5.02 33.59
N SER A 584 -46.72 5.57 34.54
CA SER A 584 -46.84 5.06 35.91
C SER A 584 -48.15 5.53 36.55
N GLY A 585 -48.49 4.95 37.70
CA GLY A 585 -49.68 5.32 38.49
C GLY A 585 -50.40 4.09 39.06
N PRO A 586 -51.21 4.27 40.12
CA PRO A 586 -51.84 3.15 40.83
C PRO A 586 -53.04 2.54 40.10
N ALA A 587 -53.64 3.26 39.15
CA ALA A 587 -54.80 2.82 38.37
C ALA A 587 -54.61 3.13 36.88
N PRO A 588 -55.14 2.28 35.97
CA PRO A 588 -55.10 2.54 34.53
C PRO A 588 -55.96 3.76 34.15
N VAL A 589 -55.47 4.59 33.23
CA VAL A 589 -56.23 5.71 32.65
C VAL A 589 -56.78 5.39 31.27
N THR A 590 -57.84 6.07 30.85
CA THR A 590 -58.45 5.89 29.52
C THR A 590 -58.42 7.21 28.75
N PHE A 591 -57.59 7.26 27.71
CA PHE A 591 -57.56 8.43 26.82
C PHE A 591 -58.71 8.37 25.82
N GLU A 592 -59.49 9.45 25.70
CA GLU A 592 -60.56 9.55 24.72
C GLU A 592 -60.02 9.41 23.29
N ASN A 593 -58.93 10.12 22.99
CA ASN A 593 -58.18 9.99 21.74
C ASN A 593 -56.68 10.05 22.01
N ARG A 594 -56.09 8.87 22.15
CA ARG A 594 -54.65 8.72 22.41
C ARG A 594 -53.76 9.39 21.36
N ASN A 595 -54.22 9.57 20.12
CA ASN A 595 -53.40 10.07 19.01
C ASN A 595 -53.64 11.55 18.68
N ALA A 596 -54.28 12.31 19.58
CA ALA A 596 -54.48 13.75 19.45
C ALA A 596 -53.63 14.52 20.46
N THR A 597 -53.10 15.68 20.08
CA THR A 597 -52.37 16.58 21.00
C THR A 597 -53.28 17.19 22.06
N HIS A 598 -54.59 17.25 21.79
CA HIS A 598 -55.63 17.62 22.73
C HIS A 598 -56.55 16.41 22.96
N THR A 599 -56.63 15.93 24.20
CA THR A 599 -57.51 14.81 24.59
C THR A 599 -57.91 14.90 26.06
N TYR A 600 -58.87 14.08 26.48
CA TYR A 600 -59.22 13.87 27.89
C TYR A 600 -58.71 12.50 28.37
N VAL A 601 -58.36 12.41 29.64
CA VAL A 601 -57.79 11.21 30.30
C VAL A 601 -58.54 10.84 31.57
#